data_AF-A0AAV0Q8Z0-F1
#
_entry.id   AF-A0AAV0Q8Z0-F1
#
_cell.length_a   1.000
_cell.length_b   1.000
_cell.length_c   1.000
_cell.angle_alpha   90.00
_cell.angle_beta   90.00
_cell.angle_gamma   90.00
#
_symmetry.space_group_name_H-M   'P 1'
#
loop_
_entity.id
_entity.type
_entity.pdbx_description
1 polymer ?
#
loop_
_entity_poly.entity_id
_entity_poly.type
_entity_poly.pdbx_seq_one_letter_code
_entity_poly.pdbx_strand_id
1 'polypeptide(L)'
;MTRVGRDYRDTMPKDAVPAVSADVMFASSRFPNYKVGGNNQIIDAKDDPKVMSMKEAVARETAQLLDQQKRLSVRDLANKFEKGLAAAAKLSEEARLREAASLEKHVLLKKLRDALEALRGRVAGRNKDDVEDAIAMVEALAVQLTEREGELIQEKAEVKKLANFLKQASQDAKRLVDEERAFARAEIDSARAAVQRVEQALQEHERTSKTPGKQFQDMEQLMKEVQEARRIKMLHQPSKVMDMEHELRALRTQLAEKTKRALQLQKEVLMLSTFASSHVKFC
;
A
#
# COMPACT_ATOMS: atom_id res chain seq x y z
N MET A 1 16.84 -46.20 29.21
CA MET A 1 17.07 -44.74 29.32
C MET A 1 17.11 -44.19 27.89
N THR A 2 15.99 -43.85 27.26
CA THR A 2 15.16 -42.62 27.38
C THR A 2 15.82 -41.36 26.80
N ARG A 3 15.38 -40.99 25.57
CA ARG A 3 15.15 -39.65 24.94
C ARG A 3 16.33 -38.64 24.92
N VAL A 4 16.48 -37.72 23.96
CA VAL A 4 15.50 -36.82 23.32
C VAL A 4 16.08 -36.36 21.97
N GLY A 5 15.34 -36.51 20.87
CA GLY A 5 15.54 -35.75 19.63
C GLY A 5 14.86 -34.38 19.78
N ARG A 6 15.57 -33.30 19.43
CA ARG A 6 15.08 -31.93 19.55
C ARG A 6 14.48 -31.51 18.21
N ASP A 7 13.16 -31.61 18.10
CA ASP A 7 12.38 -31.00 17.02
C ASP A 7 12.44 -29.47 17.17
N TYR A 8 13.11 -28.78 16.25
CA TYR A 8 12.96 -27.32 16.09
C TYR A 8 11.92 -27.06 15.01
N ARG A 9 10.66 -27.04 15.46
CA ARG A 9 9.52 -26.55 14.70
C ARG A 9 9.55 -25.03 14.80
N ASP A 10 10.03 -24.36 13.77
CA ASP A 10 10.06 -22.90 13.71
C ASP A 10 8.64 -22.38 13.41
N THR A 11 7.82 -22.26 14.45
CA THR A 11 6.58 -21.51 14.41
C THR A 11 6.91 -20.04 14.60
N MET A 12 7.28 -19.36 13.52
CA MET A 12 7.23 -17.89 13.47
C MET A 12 5.75 -17.46 13.53
N PRO A 13 5.34 -16.63 14.50
CA PRO A 13 4.03 -16.00 14.48
C PRO A 13 3.95 -15.09 13.24
N LYS A 14 2.87 -15.26 12.45
CA LYS A 14 2.53 -14.39 11.34
C LYS A 14 2.03 -13.05 11.87
N ASP A 15 2.94 -12.23 12.37
CA ASP A 15 2.68 -10.79 12.47
C ASP A 15 2.76 -10.23 11.05
N ALA A 16 1.58 -9.92 10.52
CA ALA A 16 1.41 -9.35 9.19
C ALA A 16 2.10 -7.97 9.15
N VAL A 17 3.30 -7.93 8.60
CA VAL A 17 3.90 -6.68 8.12
C VAL A 17 2.92 -6.09 7.09
N PRO A 18 2.51 -4.81 7.21
CA PRO A 18 1.63 -4.19 6.23
C PRO A 18 2.29 -4.25 4.86
N ALA A 19 1.61 -4.82 3.86
CA ALA A 19 2.13 -4.86 2.50
C ALA A 19 2.23 -3.43 1.95
N VAL A 20 3.45 -2.97 1.67
CA VAL A 20 3.80 -1.62 1.20
C VAL A 20 3.47 -1.42 -0.30
N SER A 21 2.46 -2.13 -0.82
CA SER A 21 2.12 -2.11 -2.24
C SER A 21 0.65 -2.42 -2.44
N ALA A 22 -0.21 -1.52 -1.97
CA ALA A 22 -1.65 -1.59 -2.25
C ALA A 22 -1.98 -1.39 -3.75
N ASP A 23 -1.06 -0.77 -4.51
CA ASP A 23 -1.28 -0.40 -5.90
C ASP A 23 -0.78 -1.45 -6.92
N VAL A 24 -0.17 -2.55 -6.46
CA VAL A 24 0.30 -3.63 -7.34
C VAL A 24 -0.27 -4.97 -6.88
N MET A 25 -1.35 -5.38 -7.56
CA MET A 25 -1.94 -6.70 -7.37
C MET A 25 -1.14 -7.74 -8.15
N PHE A 26 -0.20 -8.41 -7.48
CA PHE A 26 0.40 -9.62 -8.03
C PHE A 26 -0.63 -10.76 -8.02
N ALA A 27 -0.75 -11.51 -9.12
CA ALA A 27 -1.69 -12.62 -9.25
C ALA A 27 -1.46 -13.74 -8.19
N SER A 28 -0.26 -13.79 -7.61
CA SER A 28 0.12 -14.69 -6.52
C SER A 28 1.29 -14.07 -5.75
N SER A 29 1.26 -14.18 -4.41
CA SER A 29 2.41 -13.87 -3.54
C SER A 29 3.46 -14.99 -3.52
N ARG A 30 3.30 -16.01 -4.35
CA ARG A 30 4.18 -17.17 -4.47
C ARG A 30 4.76 -17.26 -5.89
N PHE A 31 6.02 -17.67 -5.96
CA PHE A 31 6.71 -17.96 -7.22
C PHE A 31 5.96 -19.03 -8.03
N PRO A 32 5.92 -18.91 -9.37
CA PRO A 32 5.28 -19.91 -10.23
C PRO A 32 5.91 -21.30 -10.02
N ASN A 33 5.07 -22.31 -9.83
CA ASN A 33 5.53 -23.69 -9.72
C ASN A 33 5.75 -24.25 -11.13
N TYR A 34 6.98 -24.18 -11.62
CA TYR A 34 7.36 -24.88 -12.85
C TYR A 34 7.97 -26.25 -12.53
N LYS A 35 7.77 -27.23 -13.42
CA LYS A 35 8.53 -28.48 -13.41
C LYS A 35 9.48 -28.49 -14.60
N VAL A 36 10.76 -28.74 -14.36
CA VAL A 36 11.75 -28.89 -15.43
C VAL A 36 11.70 -30.33 -15.94
N GLY A 37 11.28 -30.52 -17.18
CA GLY A 37 11.29 -31.81 -17.88
C GLY A 37 12.67 -32.18 -18.42
N GLY A 38 12.78 -33.35 -19.06
CA GLY A 38 14.00 -33.75 -19.77
C GLY A 38 14.40 -32.71 -20.83
N ASN A 39 15.71 -32.49 -20.99
CA ASN A 39 16.32 -31.44 -21.85
C ASN A 39 16.09 -29.99 -21.39
N ASN A 40 15.99 -29.72 -20.07
CA ASN A 40 15.84 -28.38 -19.50
C ASN A 40 14.61 -27.60 -20.03
N GLN A 41 13.60 -28.29 -20.54
CA GLN A 41 12.36 -27.66 -20.99
C GLN A 41 11.45 -27.41 -19.78
N ILE A 42 11.04 -26.15 -19.60
CA ILE A 42 10.08 -25.74 -18.57
C ILE A 42 8.70 -26.25 -19.00
N ILE A 43 8.12 -27.17 -18.23
CA ILE A 43 6.74 -27.64 -18.44
C ILE A 43 5.86 -26.84 -17.48
N ASP A 44 5.09 -25.91 -18.04
CA ASP A 44 4.06 -25.17 -17.31
C ASP A 44 2.99 -26.16 -16.83
N ALA A 45 2.85 -26.29 -15.51
CA ALA A 45 1.75 -27.04 -14.93
C ALA A 45 0.47 -26.26 -15.20
N LYS A 46 -0.48 -26.87 -15.92
CA LYS A 46 -1.79 -26.31 -16.28
C LYS A 46 -2.34 -25.38 -15.19
N ASP A 47 -2.45 -24.11 -15.56
CA ASP A 47 -3.07 -23.07 -14.76
C ASP A 47 -4.53 -23.39 -14.48
N ASP A 48 -4.89 -23.41 -13.20
CA ASP A 48 -6.05 -22.68 -12.73
C ASP A 48 -5.80 -22.27 -11.28
N PRO A 49 -5.83 -20.96 -10.99
CA PRO A 49 -7.09 -20.40 -10.52
C PRO A 49 -7.36 -19.00 -11.06
N LYS A 50 -8.49 -18.81 -11.76
CA LYS A 50 -9.26 -17.55 -11.81
C LYS A 50 -8.40 -16.28 -11.96
N VAL A 51 -7.43 -16.31 -12.88
CA VAL A 51 -6.64 -15.14 -13.24
C VAL A 51 -7.56 -14.24 -14.06
N MET A 52 -7.88 -13.06 -13.53
CA MET A 52 -8.65 -12.07 -14.27
C MET A 52 -7.93 -11.78 -15.59
N SER A 53 -8.63 -11.98 -16.71
CA SER A 53 -8.04 -11.71 -18.01
C SER A 53 -7.72 -10.22 -18.15
N MET A 54 -6.67 -9.86 -18.91
CA MET A 54 -6.31 -8.46 -19.17
C MET A 54 -7.49 -7.63 -19.68
N LYS A 55 -8.37 -8.23 -20.50
CA LYS A 55 -9.59 -7.60 -21.00
C LYS A 55 -10.58 -7.27 -19.87
N GLU A 56 -10.69 -8.14 -18.87
CA GLU A 56 -11.53 -7.94 -17.70
C GLU A 56 -10.95 -6.89 -16.74
N ALA A 57 -9.62 -6.87 -16.57
CA ALA A 57 -8.93 -5.83 -15.80
C ALA A 57 -9.13 -4.43 -16.42
N VAL A 58 -8.89 -4.30 -17.73
CA VAL A 58 -9.12 -3.05 -18.47
C VAL A 58 -10.59 -2.63 -18.43
N ALA A 59 -11.53 -3.57 -18.57
CA ALA A 59 -12.96 -3.27 -18.48
C ALA A 59 -13.36 -2.76 -17.09
N ARG A 60 -12.82 -3.36 -16.01
CA ARG A 60 -13.07 -2.86 -14.64
C ARG A 60 -12.46 -1.48 -14.42
N GLU A 61 -11.23 -1.25 -14.86
CA GLU A 61 -10.56 0.05 -14.71
C GLU A 61 -11.28 1.14 -15.50
N THR A 62 -11.71 0.84 -16.74
CA THR A 62 -12.50 1.76 -17.57
C THR A 62 -13.86 2.08 -16.93
N ALA A 63 -14.52 1.09 -16.35
CA ALA A 63 -15.76 1.29 -15.60
C ALA A 63 -15.53 2.15 -14.35
N GLN A 64 -14.41 1.96 -13.64
CA GLN A 64 -14.03 2.72 -12.47
C GLN A 64 -13.72 4.19 -12.80
N LEU A 65 -13.02 4.44 -13.92
CA LEU A 65 -12.75 5.79 -14.43
C LEU A 65 -14.03 6.51 -14.90
N LEU A 66 -14.92 5.80 -15.59
CA LEU A 66 -16.24 6.33 -15.97
C LEU A 66 -17.10 6.64 -14.75
N ASP A 67 -17.06 5.81 -13.71
CA ASP A 67 -17.77 6.06 -12.46
C ASP A 67 -17.18 7.26 -11.71
N GLN A 68 -15.85 7.40 -11.68
CA GLN A 68 -15.17 8.60 -11.17
C GLN A 68 -15.54 9.87 -11.97
N GLN A 69 -15.72 9.78 -13.28
CA GLN A 69 -16.18 10.89 -14.11
C GLN A 69 -17.65 11.25 -13.84
N LYS A 70 -18.49 10.27 -13.47
CA LYS A 70 -19.90 10.47 -13.08
C LYS A 70 -20.06 11.05 -11.68
N ARG A 71 -19.08 10.89 -10.78
CA ARG A 71 -19.01 11.68 -9.54
C ARG A 71 -18.90 13.14 -9.98
N LEU A 72 -19.93 13.93 -9.68
CA LEU A 72 -20.07 15.33 -10.12
C LEU A 72 -18.71 16.02 -10.14
N SER A 73 -18.29 16.45 -11.34
CA SER A 73 -17.06 17.21 -11.50
C SER A 73 -17.09 18.39 -10.52
N VAL A 74 -15.95 18.77 -9.96
CA VAL A 74 -15.84 19.95 -9.07
C VAL A 74 -16.48 21.18 -9.73
N ARG A 75 -16.40 21.27 -11.08
CA ARG A 75 -17.06 22.30 -11.88
C ARG A 75 -18.59 22.21 -11.82
N ASP A 76 -19.17 21.02 -11.95
CA ASP A 76 -20.62 20.81 -11.87
C ASP A 76 -21.14 21.08 -10.46
N LEU A 77 -20.35 20.73 -9.45
CA LEU A 77 -20.67 21.01 -8.04
C LEU A 77 -20.67 22.53 -7.78
N ALA A 78 -19.66 23.25 -8.29
CA ALA A 78 -19.58 24.71 -8.20
C ALA A 78 -20.77 25.39 -8.90
N ASN A 79 -21.09 24.97 -10.13
CA ASN A 79 -22.23 25.49 -10.88
C ASN A 79 -23.58 25.25 -10.16
N LYS A 80 -23.75 24.09 -9.51
CA LYS A 80 -24.94 23.82 -8.68
C LYS A 80 -24.99 24.71 -7.44
N PHE A 81 -23.84 24.96 -6.82
CA PHE A 81 -23.73 25.81 -5.64
C PHE A 81 -24.06 27.28 -5.97
N GLU A 82 -23.53 27.82 -7.07
CA GLU A 82 -23.83 29.17 -7.53
C GLU A 82 -25.32 29.36 -7.87
N LYS A 83 -25.93 28.38 -8.56
CA LYS A 83 -27.38 28.38 -8.83
C LYS A 83 -28.19 28.33 -7.54
N GLY A 84 -27.76 27.51 -6.58
CA GLY A 84 -28.37 27.43 -5.24
C GLY A 84 -28.26 28.75 -4.48
N LEU A 85 -27.11 29.41 -4.54
CA LEU A 85 -26.88 30.71 -3.91
C LEU A 85 -27.76 31.80 -4.53
N ALA A 86 -27.88 31.83 -5.86
CA ALA A 86 -28.75 32.77 -6.55
C ALA A 86 -30.24 32.53 -6.23
N ALA A 87 -30.66 31.26 -6.10
CA ALA A 87 -32.01 30.93 -5.66
C ALA A 87 -32.27 31.37 -4.20
N ALA A 88 -31.31 31.13 -3.29
CA ALA A 88 -31.40 31.54 -1.90
C ALA A 88 -31.49 33.07 -1.75
N ALA A 89 -30.72 33.83 -2.54
CA ALA A 89 -30.79 35.30 -2.54
C ALA A 89 -32.18 35.81 -2.94
N LYS A 90 -32.81 35.20 -3.96
CA LYS A 90 -34.19 35.54 -4.37
C LYS A 90 -35.21 35.25 -3.26
N LEU A 91 -35.09 34.10 -2.60
CA LEU A 91 -35.96 33.74 -1.48
C LEU A 91 -35.78 34.69 -0.28
N SER A 92 -34.55 35.17 -0.04
CA SER A 92 -34.26 36.15 1.02
C SER A 92 -34.94 37.48 0.77
N GLU A 93 -34.88 38.00 -0.46
CA GLU A 93 -35.60 39.24 -0.82
C GLU A 93 -37.11 39.06 -0.73
N GLU A 94 -37.63 37.92 -1.20
CA GLU A 94 -39.06 37.60 -1.09
C GLU A 94 -39.51 37.51 0.38
N ALA A 95 -38.68 36.95 1.27
CA ALA A 95 -38.94 36.91 2.70
C ALA A 95 -38.97 38.31 3.32
N ARG A 96 -38.07 39.20 2.91
CA ARG A 96 -38.02 40.60 3.37
C ARG A 96 -39.28 41.38 2.93
N LEU A 97 -39.74 41.15 1.71
CA LEU A 97 -40.98 41.73 1.20
C LEU A 97 -42.21 41.20 1.96
N ARG A 98 -42.25 39.91 2.29
CA ARG A 98 -43.31 39.32 3.12
C ARG A 98 -43.35 39.91 4.53
N GLU A 99 -42.19 40.12 5.15
CA GLU A 99 -42.06 40.73 6.48
C GLU A 99 -42.62 42.17 6.49
N ALA A 100 -42.27 42.97 5.47
CA ALA A 100 -42.82 44.31 5.30
C ALA A 100 -44.35 44.30 5.07
N ALA A 101 -44.85 43.40 4.22
CA ALA A 101 -46.28 43.24 3.98
C ALA A 101 -47.05 42.76 5.23
N SER A 102 -46.43 41.99 6.11
CA SER A 102 -47.05 41.55 7.37
C SER A 102 -47.28 42.70 8.34
N LEU A 103 -46.30 43.62 8.46
CA LEU A 103 -46.44 44.84 9.25
C LEU A 103 -47.60 45.72 8.74
N GLU A 104 -47.78 45.80 7.42
CA GLU A 104 -48.89 46.53 6.82
C GLU A 104 -50.26 45.89 7.12
N LYS A 105 -50.34 44.54 7.20
CA LYS A 105 -51.56 43.83 7.59
C LYS A 105 -52.00 44.16 9.02
N HIS A 106 -51.06 44.27 9.97
CA HIS A 106 -51.38 44.70 11.35
C HIS A 106 -51.96 46.12 11.39
N VAL A 107 -51.37 47.03 10.62
CA VAL A 107 -51.88 48.41 10.51
C VAL A 107 -53.29 48.42 9.90
N LEU A 108 -53.54 47.60 8.88
CA LEU A 108 -54.85 47.50 8.24
C LEU A 108 -55.92 46.91 9.17
N LEU A 109 -55.61 45.79 9.86
CA LEU A 109 -56.51 45.17 10.83
C LEU A 109 -56.86 46.12 11.98
N LYS A 110 -55.87 46.89 12.47
CA LYS A 110 -56.11 47.94 13.47
C LYS A 110 -57.07 49.00 12.96
N LYS A 111 -56.82 49.57 11.78
CA LYS A 111 -57.70 50.59 11.18
C LYS A 111 -59.12 50.06 10.94
N LEU A 112 -59.24 48.80 10.51
CA LEU A 112 -60.53 48.14 10.31
C LEU A 112 -61.30 48.01 11.63
N ARG A 113 -60.63 47.55 12.69
CA ARG A 113 -61.20 47.49 14.04
C ARG A 113 -61.67 48.87 14.52
N ASP A 114 -60.81 49.89 14.41
CA ASP A 114 -61.15 51.26 14.83
C ASP A 114 -62.38 51.81 14.07
N ALA A 115 -62.48 51.51 12.77
CA ALA A 115 -63.63 51.90 11.95
C ALA A 115 -64.92 51.15 12.33
N LEU A 116 -64.83 49.86 12.64
CA LEU A 116 -65.96 49.05 13.12
C LEU A 116 -66.42 49.52 14.49
N GLU A 117 -65.51 49.88 15.41
CA GLU A 117 -65.88 50.42 16.73
C GLU A 117 -66.60 51.78 16.60
N ALA A 118 -66.14 52.64 15.69
CA ALA A 118 -66.82 53.90 15.38
C ALA A 118 -68.19 53.69 14.71
N LEU A 119 -68.38 52.59 13.95
CA LEU A 119 -69.67 52.23 13.38
C LEU A 119 -70.62 51.66 14.43
N ARG A 120 -70.12 50.82 15.34
CA ARG A 120 -70.86 50.22 16.45
C ARG A 120 -71.60 51.26 17.29
N GLY A 121 -70.95 52.40 17.58
CA GLY A 121 -71.56 53.51 18.32
C GLY A 121 -72.68 54.27 17.58
N ARG A 122 -72.87 54.00 16.28
CA ARG A 122 -73.85 54.66 15.40
C ARG A 122 -74.99 53.75 14.93
N VAL A 123 -74.91 52.43 15.17
CA VAL A 123 -75.91 51.44 14.76
C VAL A 123 -76.64 50.84 15.96
N ALA A 124 -77.85 50.30 15.74
CA ALA A 124 -78.70 49.71 16.79
C ALA A 124 -79.41 48.44 16.30
N GLY A 125 -79.90 47.64 17.25
CA GLY A 125 -80.58 46.37 16.99
C GLY A 125 -79.66 45.36 16.29
N ARG A 126 -80.21 44.58 15.36
CA ARG A 126 -79.49 43.51 14.66
C ARG A 126 -78.20 43.97 13.97
N ASN A 127 -78.20 45.17 13.39
CA ASN A 127 -77.00 45.73 12.75
C ASN A 127 -75.86 45.99 13.75
N LYS A 128 -76.18 46.23 15.02
CA LYS A 128 -75.18 46.38 16.07
C LYS A 128 -74.57 45.02 16.41
N ASP A 129 -75.41 43.99 16.53
CA ASP A 129 -74.97 42.62 16.78
C ASP A 129 -74.04 42.13 15.65
N ASP A 130 -74.39 42.38 14.39
CA ASP A 130 -73.55 42.04 13.23
C ASP A 130 -72.19 42.77 13.24
N VAL A 131 -72.16 44.03 13.70
CA VAL A 131 -70.91 44.80 13.85
C VAL A 131 -70.07 44.27 15.02
N GLU A 132 -70.69 43.85 16.12
CA GLU A 132 -70.00 43.22 17.25
C GLU A 132 -69.36 41.88 16.85
N ASP A 133 -70.07 41.05 16.08
CA ASP A 133 -69.52 39.81 15.51
C ASP A 133 -68.36 40.10 14.54
N ALA A 134 -68.47 41.13 13.71
CA ALA A 134 -67.39 41.55 12.83
C ALA A 134 -66.13 42.02 13.59
N ILE A 135 -66.30 42.75 14.70
CA ILE A 135 -65.20 43.15 15.58
C ILE A 135 -64.52 41.91 16.17
N ALA A 136 -65.31 40.96 16.70
CA ALA A 136 -64.79 39.72 17.26
C ALA A 136 -63.98 38.90 16.22
N MET A 137 -64.46 38.83 14.98
CA MET A 137 -63.73 38.18 13.89
C MET A 137 -62.41 38.89 13.56
N VAL A 138 -62.38 40.22 13.53
CA VAL A 138 -61.15 41.00 13.29
C VAL A 138 -60.14 40.82 14.42
N GLU A 139 -60.60 40.77 15.67
CA GLU A 139 -59.75 40.48 16.83
C GLU A 139 -59.16 39.07 16.77
N ALA A 140 -59.97 38.06 16.41
CA ALA A 140 -59.49 36.70 16.22
C ALA A 140 -58.43 36.61 15.10
N LEU A 141 -58.62 37.31 13.98
CA LEU A 141 -57.65 37.39 12.90
C LEU A 141 -56.33 38.06 13.33
N ALA A 142 -56.40 39.10 14.16
CA ALA A 142 -55.22 39.78 14.69
C ALA A 142 -54.39 38.87 15.63
N VAL A 143 -55.06 38.07 16.46
CA VAL A 143 -54.41 37.06 17.31
C VAL A 143 -53.69 36.01 16.45
N GLN A 144 -54.40 35.41 15.48
CA GLN A 144 -53.82 34.40 14.59
C GLN A 144 -52.63 34.93 13.78
N LEU A 145 -52.69 36.19 13.32
CA LEU A 145 -51.59 36.82 12.60
C LEU A 145 -50.34 36.95 13.49
N THR A 146 -50.53 37.32 14.75
CA THR A 146 -49.45 37.45 15.74
C THR A 146 -48.83 36.11 16.10
N GLU A 147 -49.64 35.06 16.29
CA GLU A 147 -49.16 33.70 16.56
C GLU A 147 -48.31 33.17 15.41
N ARG A 148 -48.80 33.29 14.17
CA ARG A 148 -48.08 32.86 12.97
C ARG A 148 -46.77 33.62 12.76
N GLU A 149 -46.73 34.91 13.09
CA GLU A 149 -45.48 35.68 13.08
C GLU A 149 -44.50 35.21 14.15
N GLY A 150 -44.97 34.84 15.34
CA GLY A 150 -44.15 34.22 16.38
C GLY A 150 -43.49 32.93 15.91
N GLU A 151 -44.25 32.03 15.28
CA GLU A 151 -43.74 30.80 14.67
C GLU A 151 -42.68 31.10 13.60
N LEU A 152 -42.96 32.05 12.70
CA LEU A 152 -42.02 32.47 11.65
C LEU A 152 -40.71 33.04 12.22
N ILE A 153 -40.78 33.80 13.32
CA ILE A 153 -39.57 34.33 13.99
C ILE A 153 -38.74 33.18 14.58
N GLN A 154 -39.39 32.20 15.19
CA GLN A 154 -38.71 31.03 15.73
C GLN A 154 -38.05 30.20 14.61
N GLU A 155 -38.78 29.88 13.54
CA GLU A 155 -38.22 29.18 12.37
C GLU A 155 -37.04 29.95 11.77
N LYS A 156 -37.14 31.28 11.63
CA LYS A 156 -36.04 32.14 11.15
C LYS A 156 -34.80 32.02 12.04
N ALA A 157 -34.97 31.92 13.36
CA ALA A 157 -33.86 31.72 14.30
C ALA A 157 -33.22 30.33 14.15
N GLU A 158 -34.02 29.28 13.99
CA GLU A 158 -33.53 27.91 13.77
C GLU A 158 -32.80 27.78 12.43
N VAL A 159 -33.34 28.36 11.35
CA VAL A 159 -32.70 28.43 10.03
C VAL A 159 -31.38 29.18 10.12
N LYS A 160 -31.31 30.28 10.86
CA LYS A 160 -30.05 31.02 11.09
C LYS A 160 -29.01 30.16 11.81
N LYS A 161 -29.43 29.37 12.79
CA LYS A 161 -28.56 28.42 13.50
C LYS A 161 -28.04 27.34 12.54
N LEU A 162 -28.90 26.77 11.71
CA LEU A 162 -28.52 25.78 10.71
C LEU A 162 -27.55 26.36 9.67
N ALA A 163 -27.78 27.58 9.21
CA ALA A 163 -26.88 28.28 8.29
C ALA A 163 -25.48 28.48 8.88
N ASN A 164 -25.39 28.80 10.17
CA ASN A 164 -24.10 28.89 10.87
C ASN A 164 -23.37 27.54 10.94
N PHE A 165 -24.08 26.46 11.25
CA PHE A 165 -23.50 25.11 11.23
C PHE A 165 -23.03 24.71 9.84
N LEU A 166 -23.81 24.99 8.80
CA LEU A 166 -23.42 24.72 7.41
C LEU A 166 -22.16 25.52 7.03
N LYS A 167 -22.10 26.80 7.42
CA LYS A 167 -20.92 27.65 7.18
C LYS A 167 -19.68 27.06 7.84
N GLN A 168 -19.78 26.68 9.12
CA GLN A 168 -18.68 26.06 9.84
C GLN A 168 -18.24 24.74 9.19
N ALA A 169 -19.17 23.83 8.91
CA ALA A 169 -18.88 22.56 8.25
C ALA A 169 -18.21 22.75 6.88
N SER A 170 -18.63 23.77 6.11
CA SER A 170 -17.99 24.08 4.82
C SER A 170 -16.57 24.63 4.97
N GLN A 171 -16.30 25.43 6.00
CA GLN A 171 -14.97 25.94 6.30
C GLN A 171 -14.05 24.82 6.77
N ASP A 172 -14.55 23.93 7.64
CA ASP A 172 -13.82 22.77 8.14
C ASP A 172 -13.48 21.80 7.00
N ALA A 173 -14.45 21.50 6.13
CA ALA A 173 -14.23 20.66 4.96
C ALA A 173 -13.17 21.26 4.01
N LYS A 174 -13.21 22.58 3.78
CA LYS A 174 -12.19 23.26 2.98
C LYS A 174 -10.80 23.14 3.62
N ARG A 175 -10.71 23.35 4.93
CA ARG A 175 -9.45 23.25 5.69
C ARG A 175 -8.84 21.86 5.57
N LEU A 176 -9.63 20.81 5.78
CA LEU A 176 -9.19 19.41 5.63
C LEU A 176 -8.68 19.11 4.22
N VAL A 177 -9.39 19.56 3.19
CA VAL A 177 -8.95 19.36 1.80
C VAL A 177 -7.61 20.06 1.53
N ASP A 178 -7.43 21.28 2.03
CA ASP A 178 -6.18 22.02 1.83
C ASP A 178 -5.01 21.40 2.62
N GLU A 179 -5.25 20.87 3.83
CA GLU A 179 -4.29 20.12 4.64
C GLU A 179 -3.83 18.84 3.93
N GLU A 180 -4.76 18.00 3.46
CA GLU A 180 -4.46 16.76 2.73
C GLU A 180 -3.71 17.03 1.42
N ARG A 181 -4.08 18.11 0.71
CA ARG A 181 -3.34 18.54 -0.49
C ARG A 181 -1.92 18.97 -0.17
N ALA A 182 -1.70 19.63 0.95
CA ALA A 182 -0.36 20.03 1.39
C ALA A 182 0.48 18.81 1.77
N PHE A 183 -0.11 17.85 2.49
CA PHE A 183 0.54 16.59 2.84
C PHE A 183 0.94 15.80 1.59
N ALA A 184 0.01 15.60 0.66
CA ALA A 184 0.28 14.90 -0.60
C ALA A 184 1.38 15.58 -1.43
N ARG A 185 1.42 16.93 -1.46
CA ARG A 185 2.50 17.67 -2.14
C ARG A 185 3.85 17.43 -1.47
N ALA A 186 3.92 17.48 -0.14
CA ALA A 186 5.14 17.24 0.60
C ALA A 186 5.66 15.80 0.38
N GLU A 187 4.76 14.81 0.34
CA GLU A 187 5.11 13.42 0.06
C GLU A 187 5.62 13.24 -1.37
N ILE A 188 4.96 13.84 -2.36
CA ILE A 188 5.41 13.85 -3.76
C ILE A 188 6.80 14.49 -3.88
N ASP A 189 7.04 15.62 -3.24
CA ASP A 189 8.31 16.32 -3.31
C ASP A 189 9.43 15.54 -2.60
N SER A 190 9.13 14.88 -1.48
CA SER A 190 10.04 13.95 -0.80
C SER A 190 10.41 12.76 -1.69
N ALA A 191 9.42 12.14 -2.34
CA ALA A 191 9.65 11.05 -3.28
C ALA A 191 10.50 11.51 -4.49
N ARG A 192 10.22 12.69 -5.05
CA ARG A 192 11.03 13.30 -6.11
C ARG A 192 12.48 13.54 -5.67
N ALA A 193 12.69 14.04 -4.45
CA ALA A 193 14.03 14.23 -3.90
C ALA A 193 14.78 12.90 -3.70
N ALA A 194 14.07 11.83 -3.30
CA ALA A 194 14.65 10.50 -3.21
C ALA A 194 15.06 9.96 -4.59
N VAL A 195 14.19 10.11 -5.61
CA VAL A 195 14.49 9.73 -6.99
C VAL A 195 15.72 10.48 -7.52
N GLN A 196 15.79 11.79 -7.32
CA GLN A 196 16.96 12.59 -7.74
C GLN A 196 18.26 12.11 -7.09
N ARG A 197 18.23 11.73 -5.80
CA ARG A 197 19.43 11.17 -5.13
C ARG A 197 19.86 9.84 -5.74
N VAL A 198 18.90 8.96 -6.08
CA VAL A 198 19.19 7.69 -6.74
C VAL A 198 19.75 7.92 -8.14
N GLU A 199 19.17 8.84 -8.91
CA GLU A 199 19.66 9.22 -10.23
C GLU A 199 21.10 9.75 -10.19
N GLN A 200 21.41 10.61 -9.22
CA GLN A 200 22.78 11.12 -9.01
C GLN A 200 23.75 9.99 -8.65
N ALA A 201 23.39 9.12 -7.71
CA ALA A 201 24.22 7.98 -7.32
C ALA A 201 24.48 7.02 -8.49
N LEU A 202 23.48 6.78 -9.34
CA LEU A 202 23.64 5.97 -10.55
C LEU A 202 24.56 6.65 -11.57
N GLN A 203 24.41 7.96 -11.80
CA GLN A 203 25.30 8.70 -12.69
C GLN A 203 26.75 8.70 -12.20
N GLU A 204 26.98 8.84 -10.88
CA GLU A 204 28.31 8.73 -10.28
C GLU A 204 28.90 7.31 -10.43
N HIS A 205 28.09 6.28 -10.22
CA HIS A 205 28.50 4.90 -10.46
C HIS A 205 28.86 4.64 -11.93
N GLU A 206 28.09 5.18 -12.87
CA GLU A 206 28.41 5.11 -14.29
C GLU A 206 29.71 5.85 -14.64
N ARG A 207 29.94 7.04 -14.08
CA ARG A 207 31.18 7.79 -14.33
C ARG A 207 32.40 7.07 -13.77
N THR A 208 32.30 6.56 -12.55
CA THR A 208 33.38 5.81 -11.89
C THR A 208 33.68 4.50 -12.61
N SER A 209 32.66 3.78 -13.09
CA SER A 209 32.87 2.57 -13.91
C SER A 209 33.46 2.89 -15.28
N LYS A 210 33.03 3.97 -15.95
CA LYS A 210 33.59 4.40 -17.25
C LYS A 210 34.98 5.02 -17.15
N THR A 211 35.53 5.25 -15.95
CA THR A 211 36.88 5.81 -15.79
C THR A 211 37.92 4.72 -16.09
N PRO A 212 38.61 4.78 -17.25
CA PRO A 212 39.45 3.68 -17.73
C PRO A 212 40.63 3.40 -16.81
N GLY A 213 41.11 4.41 -16.06
CA GLY A 213 42.21 4.24 -15.12
C GLY A 213 41.91 3.25 -13.98
N LYS A 214 40.65 3.15 -13.54
CA LYS A 214 40.27 2.25 -12.43
C LYS A 214 40.02 0.82 -12.93
N GLN A 215 39.31 0.68 -14.05
CA GLN A 215 39.13 -0.62 -14.72
C GLN A 215 40.45 -1.22 -15.20
N PHE A 216 41.36 -0.40 -15.74
CA PHE A 216 42.68 -0.86 -16.18
C PHE A 216 43.55 -1.30 -15.00
N GLN A 217 43.52 -0.57 -13.88
CA GLN A 217 44.19 -0.97 -12.64
C GLN A 217 43.62 -2.29 -12.10
N ASP A 218 42.29 -2.42 -12.00
CA ASP A 218 41.65 -3.64 -11.52
C ASP A 218 41.98 -4.85 -12.43
N MET A 219 41.98 -4.66 -13.75
CA MET A 219 42.36 -5.70 -14.71
C MET A 219 43.86 -6.04 -14.62
N GLU A 220 44.73 -5.05 -14.46
CA GLU A 220 46.17 -5.26 -14.30
C GLU A 220 46.51 -6.01 -13.00
N GLN A 221 45.80 -5.67 -11.92
CA GLN A 221 45.93 -6.33 -10.62
C GLN A 221 45.46 -7.79 -10.71
N LEU A 222 44.33 -8.04 -11.37
CA LEU A 222 43.85 -9.39 -11.66
C LEU A 222 44.84 -10.18 -12.53
N MET A 223 45.45 -9.56 -13.54
CA MET A 223 46.48 -10.22 -14.36
C MET A 223 47.71 -10.61 -13.53
N LYS A 224 48.15 -9.75 -12.61
CA LYS A 224 49.27 -10.04 -11.69
C LYS A 224 48.94 -11.21 -10.78
N GLU A 225 47.76 -11.21 -10.17
CA GLU A 225 47.28 -12.31 -9.32
C GLU A 225 47.19 -13.64 -10.07
N VAL A 226 46.65 -13.63 -11.29
CA VAL A 226 46.57 -14.84 -12.14
C VAL A 226 47.97 -15.36 -12.51
N GLN A 227 48.90 -14.47 -12.84
CA GLN A 227 50.28 -14.84 -13.14
C GLN A 227 50.99 -15.43 -11.92
N GLU A 228 50.79 -14.84 -10.74
CA GLU A 228 51.36 -15.32 -9.49
C GLU A 228 50.80 -16.69 -9.09
N ALA A 229 49.48 -16.88 -9.20
CA ALA A 229 48.84 -18.18 -8.98
C ALA A 229 49.38 -19.26 -9.94
N ARG A 230 49.60 -18.93 -11.22
CA ARG A 230 50.23 -19.83 -12.19
C ARG A 230 51.67 -20.16 -11.81
N ARG A 231 52.46 -19.17 -11.39
CA ARG A 231 53.85 -19.38 -10.95
C ARG A 231 53.94 -20.28 -9.72
N ILE A 232 53.10 -20.04 -8.71
CA ILE A 232 53.01 -20.87 -7.51
C ILE A 232 52.67 -22.31 -7.92
N LYS A 233 51.66 -22.51 -8.76
CA LYS A 233 51.29 -23.84 -9.26
C LYS A 233 52.45 -24.56 -9.97
N MET A 234 53.16 -23.84 -10.84
CA MET A 234 54.32 -24.37 -11.58
C MET A 234 55.48 -24.74 -10.67
N LEU A 235 55.73 -24.02 -9.58
CA LEU A 235 56.80 -24.33 -8.63
C LEU A 235 56.49 -25.57 -7.77
N HIS A 236 55.23 -25.74 -7.36
CA HIS A 236 54.85 -26.79 -6.41
C HIS A 236 54.56 -28.14 -7.09
N GLN A 237 54.16 -28.15 -8.37
CA GLN A 237 53.85 -29.39 -9.10
C GLN A 237 55.08 -30.32 -9.26
N PRO A 238 56.28 -29.85 -9.67
CA PRO A 238 57.46 -30.70 -9.80
C PRO A 238 57.99 -31.22 -8.46
N SER A 239 57.91 -30.41 -7.40
CA SER A 239 58.31 -30.83 -6.05
C SER A 239 57.48 -32.01 -5.58
N LYS A 240 56.15 -31.95 -5.75
CA LYS A 240 55.26 -33.03 -5.36
C LYS A 240 55.51 -34.33 -6.14
N VAL A 241 55.89 -34.22 -7.42
CA VAL A 241 56.26 -35.39 -8.24
C VAL A 241 57.58 -36.00 -7.74
N MET A 242 58.59 -35.16 -7.48
CA MET A 242 59.88 -35.60 -6.93
C MET A 242 59.70 -36.34 -5.59
N ASP A 243 58.91 -35.80 -4.66
CA ASP A 243 58.67 -36.42 -3.35
C ASP A 243 58.03 -37.81 -3.50
N MET A 244 57.01 -37.92 -4.36
CA MET A 244 56.39 -39.22 -4.68
C MET A 244 57.38 -40.20 -5.34
N GLU A 245 58.30 -39.73 -6.19
CA GLU A 245 59.33 -40.60 -6.77
C GLU A 245 60.33 -41.09 -5.72
N HIS A 246 60.74 -40.24 -4.77
CA HIS A 246 61.60 -40.63 -3.66
C HIS A 246 60.93 -41.69 -2.78
N GLU A 247 59.65 -41.50 -2.44
CA GLU A 247 58.85 -42.49 -1.69
C GLU A 247 58.74 -43.82 -2.45
N LEU A 248 58.43 -43.79 -3.76
CA LEU A 248 58.36 -44.99 -4.59
C LEU A 248 59.69 -45.73 -4.65
N ARG A 249 60.83 -45.02 -4.76
CA ARG A 249 62.16 -45.63 -4.75
C ARG A 249 62.42 -46.31 -3.40
N ALA A 250 62.09 -45.66 -2.28
CA ALA A 250 62.25 -46.24 -0.95
C ALA A 250 61.41 -47.52 -0.77
N LEU A 251 60.14 -47.51 -1.20
CA LEU A 251 59.26 -48.68 -1.15
C LEU A 251 59.77 -49.84 -1.99
N ARG A 252 60.32 -49.57 -3.19
CA ARG A 252 60.94 -50.60 -4.04
C ARG A 252 62.15 -51.25 -3.37
N THR A 253 63.01 -50.46 -2.73
CA THR A 253 64.16 -50.98 -1.98
C THR A 253 63.71 -51.87 -0.82
N GLN A 254 62.73 -51.42 -0.03
CA GLN A 254 62.19 -52.21 1.07
C GLN A 254 61.54 -53.51 0.59
N LEU A 255 60.82 -53.47 -0.53
CA LEU A 255 60.22 -54.66 -1.14
C LEU A 255 61.30 -55.66 -1.54
N ALA A 256 62.36 -55.20 -2.23
CA ALA A 256 63.47 -56.05 -2.65
C ALA A 256 64.17 -56.72 -1.44
N GLU A 257 64.40 -55.97 -0.35
CA GLU A 257 64.95 -56.52 0.89
C GLU A 257 64.04 -57.56 1.53
N LYS A 258 62.73 -57.28 1.62
CA LYS A 258 61.76 -58.22 2.16
C LYS A 258 61.66 -59.48 1.31
N THR A 259 61.67 -59.37 -0.01
CA THR A 259 61.69 -60.51 -0.93
C THR A 259 62.96 -61.36 -0.74
N LYS A 260 64.13 -60.72 -0.59
CA LYS A 260 65.38 -61.45 -0.30
C LYS A 260 65.31 -62.22 1.01
N ARG A 261 64.78 -61.61 2.08
CA ARG A 261 64.56 -62.29 3.37
C ARG A 261 63.54 -63.41 3.27
N ALA A 262 62.44 -63.20 2.55
CA ALA A 262 61.42 -64.22 2.33
C ALA A 262 61.99 -65.45 1.61
N LEU A 263 62.82 -65.25 0.57
CA LEU A 263 63.51 -66.34 -0.12
C LEU A 263 64.53 -67.06 0.78
N GLN A 264 65.24 -66.33 1.65
CA GLN A 264 66.15 -66.93 2.64
C GLN A 264 65.37 -67.81 3.63
N LEU A 265 64.30 -67.27 4.22
CA LEU A 265 63.42 -68.02 5.13
C LEU A 265 62.79 -69.22 4.44
N GLN A 266 62.36 -69.10 3.18
CA GLN A 266 61.82 -70.22 2.42
C GLN A 266 62.87 -71.34 2.26
N LYS A 267 64.14 -70.99 2.00
CA LYS A 267 65.24 -71.97 1.95
C LYS A 267 65.50 -72.62 3.31
N GLU A 268 65.48 -71.84 4.39
CA GLU A 268 65.65 -72.34 5.77
C GLU A 268 64.51 -73.28 6.17
N VAL A 269 63.26 -72.92 5.86
CA VAL A 269 62.09 -73.78 6.10
C VAL A 269 62.16 -75.05 5.27
N LEU A 270 62.57 -74.98 4.00
CA LEU A 270 62.80 -76.16 3.18
C LEU A 270 63.87 -77.07 3.81
N MET A 271 65.01 -76.52 4.25
CA MET A 271 66.05 -77.26 4.95
C MET A 271 65.52 -77.95 6.22
N LEU A 272 64.76 -77.24 7.06
CA LEU A 272 64.16 -77.80 8.28
C LEU A 272 63.10 -78.87 7.96
N SER A 273 62.29 -78.71 6.92
CA SER A 273 61.29 -79.71 6.49
C SER A 273 61.94 -80.98 5.93
N THR A 274 63.07 -80.86 5.23
CA THR A 274 63.87 -82.00 4.80
C THR A 274 64.51 -82.72 5.97
N PHE A 275 64.99 -81.99 6.98
CA PHE A 275 65.56 -82.56 8.22
C PHE A 275 64.51 -83.26 9.09
N ALA A 276 63.29 -82.70 9.20
CA ALA A 276 62.19 -83.32 9.93
C ALA A 276 61.69 -84.60 9.21
N SER A 277 61.65 -84.59 7.87
CA SER A 277 61.28 -85.77 7.06
C SER A 277 62.34 -86.88 7.07
N SER A 278 63.63 -86.56 7.28
CA SER A 278 64.69 -87.56 7.49
C SER A 278 64.75 -88.07 8.94
N HIS A 279 64.33 -87.27 9.93
CA HIS A 279 64.25 -87.74 11.33
C HIS A 279 63.04 -88.66 11.60
N VAL A 280 61.89 -88.44 10.96
CA VAL A 280 60.72 -89.33 11.07
C VAL A 280 60.95 -90.69 10.37
N LYS A 281 61.96 -90.82 9.50
CA LYS A 281 62.35 -92.11 8.91
C LYS A 281 63.35 -92.91 9.76
N PHE A 282 63.82 -92.36 10.88
CA PHE A 282 64.83 -92.99 11.75
C PHE A 282 64.39 -93.17 13.21
N CYS A 283 63.08 -93.07 13.51
CA CYS A 283 62.49 -93.56 14.75
C CYS A 283 61.47 -94.66 14.45
#